data_AF-A0A2Z3H3N3-F1
#
_entry.id   AF-A0A2Z3H3N3-F1
#
_cell.length_a   1.000
_cell.length_b   1.000
_cell.length_c   1.000
_cell.angle_alpha   90.00
_cell.angle_beta   90.00
_cell.angle_gamma   90.00
#
_symmetry.space_group_name_H-M   'P 1'
#
loop_
_entity.id
_entity.type
_entity.pdbx_description
1 polymer ?
#
loop_
_entity_poly.entity_id
_entity_poly.type
_entity_poly.pdbx_seq_one_letter_code
_entity_poly.pdbx_strand_id
1 'polypeptide(L)'
;MGTVVPAEYLIAVVDLAAYRTFVAPDWTLDAIREHFAAEIARGTMLAWGTGASGNWRVEVIRDRAGGGFRECAGRVRATTGQLHLTSYDELTVAAQFRDVRLPRAGTEAWAVAVEPGWYDCRVVQLYDPGLAESEVVFHQETPHFRLELVATGGKGRRSRVAGVPWFPTA
;
A
#
# COMPACT_ATOMS: atom_id res chain seq x y z
N MET A 1 5.16 -6.94 -15.91
CA MET A 1 5.18 -5.47 -16.14
C MET A 1 4.30 -4.84 -15.07
N GLY A 2 4.86 -4.01 -14.19
CA GLY A 2 4.18 -3.52 -12.98
C GLY A 2 3.63 -2.09 -13.12
N THR A 3 2.68 -1.75 -12.26
CA THR A 3 2.07 -0.42 -12.12
C THR A 3 3.09 0.55 -11.52
N VAL A 4 3.26 1.74 -12.11
CA VAL A 4 4.12 2.78 -11.53
C VAL A 4 3.29 3.69 -10.63
N VAL A 5 3.69 3.80 -9.37
CA VAL A 5 3.05 4.64 -8.35
C VAL A 5 4.05 5.71 -7.90
N PRO A 6 3.86 6.98 -8.27
CA PRO A 6 4.60 8.09 -7.70
C PRO A 6 4.24 8.21 -6.22
N ALA A 7 5.23 8.13 -5.35
CA ALA A 7 5.00 8.22 -3.92
C ALA A 7 6.22 8.74 -3.17
N GLU A 8 5.94 9.55 -2.17
CA GLU A 8 6.82 9.79 -1.03
C GLU A 8 6.31 9.02 0.19
N TYR A 9 7.23 8.69 1.09
CA TYR A 9 7.01 8.02 2.36
C TYR A 9 6.47 6.59 2.30
N LEU A 10 5.29 6.34 1.70
CA LEU A 10 4.66 5.03 1.61
C LEU A 10 3.84 4.80 0.35
N ILE A 11 3.61 3.53 0.07
CA ILE A 11 2.59 3.02 -0.86
C ILE A 11 1.64 2.12 -0.06
N ALA A 12 0.38 2.04 -0.48
CA ALA A 12 -0.58 1.13 0.10
C ALA A 12 -1.38 0.37 -0.97
N VAL A 13 -1.85 -0.82 -0.61
CA VAL A 13 -2.99 -1.47 -1.26
C VAL A 13 -4.21 -1.35 -0.34
N VAL A 14 -5.32 -0.86 -0.88
CA VAL A 14 -6.48 -0.42 -0.10
C VAL A 14 -7.79 -0.90 -0.71
N ASP A 15 -8.73 -1.28 0.12
CA ASP A 15 -10.14 -1.37 -0.25
C ASP A 15 -10.81 0.00 -0.07
N LEU A 16 -10.85 0.76 -1.15
CA LEU A 16 -11.39 2.13 -1.14
C LEU A 16 -12.87 2.20 -0.76
N ALA A 17 -13.64 1.12 -0.93
CA ALA A 17 -15.05 1.10 -0.54
C ALA A 17 -15.24 0.99 0.98
N ALA A 18 -14.23 0.47 1.71
CA ALA A 18 -14.28 0.29 3.17
C ALA A 18 -13.33 1.23 3.94
N TYR A 19 -12.38 1.85 3.24
CA TYR A 19 -11.42 2.80 3.82
C TYR A 19 -12.12 4.06 4.31
N ARG A 20 -11.77 4.49 5.52
CA ARG A 20 -12.32 5.73 6.10
C ARG A 20 -11.48 6.92 5.67
N THR A 21 -12.02 7.74 4.77
CA THR A 21 -11.44 9.07 4.47
C THR A 21 -11.83 10.09 5.54
N PHE A 22 -11.26 11.30 5.43
CA PHE A 22 -11.47 12.43 6.33
C PHE A 22 -11.20 12.12 7.80
N VAL A 23 -9.97 12.41 8.23
CA VAL A 23 -9.53 12.32 9.63
C VAL A 23 -9.77 13.65 10.33
N ALA A 24 -9.11 14.72 9.88
CA ALA A 24 -9.22 16.07 10.40
C ALA A 24 -8.60 17.07 9.39
N PRO A 25 -9.09 18.32 9.30
CA PRO A 25 -8.52 19.33 8.41
C PRO A 25 -7.08 19.76 8.79
N ASP A 26 -6.71 19.55 10.05
CA ASP A 26 -5.45 19.93 10.69
C ASP A 26 -4.75 18.72 11.32
N TRP A 27 -4.82 17.56 10.66
CA TRP A 27 -4.20 16.33 11.14
C TRP A 27 -2.70 16.50 11.43
N THR A 28 -2.21 15.74 12.41
CA THR A 28 -0.77 15.61 12.71
C THR A 28 -0.21 14.32 12.13
N LEU A 29 1.11 14.24 11.95
CA LEU A 29 1.76 13.02 11.47
C LEU A 29 1.42 11.82 12.35
N ASP A 30 1.36 12.00 13.68
CA ASP A 30 0.97 10.95 14.62
C ASP A 30 -0.49 10.51 14.43
N ALA A 31 -1.41 11.45 14.21
CA ALA A 31 -2.82 11.13 13.92
C ALA A 31 -2.95 10.30 12.63
N ILE A 32 -2.17 10.62 11.60
CA ILE A 32 -2.13 9.85 10.35
C ILE A 32 -1.53 8.45 10.56
N ARG A 33 -0.45 8.33 11.34
CA ARG A 33 0.12 7.02 11.70
C ARG A 33 -0.89 6.14 12.43
N GLU A 34 -1.58 6.71 13.43
CA GLU A 34 -2.62 6.02 14.18
C GLU A 34 -3.79 5.61 13.28
N HIS A 35 -4.19 6.49 12.37
CA HIS A 35 -5.23 6.19 11.39
C HIS A 35 -4.84 5.02 10.48
N PHE A 36 -3.65 5.04 9.88
CA PHE A 36 -3.17 3.93 9.05
C PHE A 36 -3.03 2.63 9.84
N ALA A 37 -2.53 2.68 11.07
CA ALA A 37 -2.46 1.50 11.94
C ALA A 37 -3.87 0.92 12.21
N ALA A 38 -4.87 1.78 12.44
CA ALA A 38 -6.25 1.36 12.64
C ALA A 38 -6.85 0.73 11.37
N GLU A 39 -6.61 1.30 10.18
CA GLU A 39 -7.08 0.75 8.91
C GLU A 39 -6.39 -0.59 8.56
N ILE A 40 -5.09 -0.71 8.84
CA ILE A 40 -4.35 -2.00 8.74
C ILE A 40 -4.94 -3.04 9.69
N ALA A 41 -5.24 -2.66 10.94
CA ALA A 41 -5.86 -3.55 11.93
C ALA A 41 -7.28 -3.99 11.51
N ARG A 42 -8.03 -3.11 10.84
CA ARG A 42 -9.35 -3.42 10.26
C ARG A 42 -9.26 -4.26 8.99
N GLY A 43 -8.08 -4.36 8.38
CA GLY A 43 -7.86 -5.07 7.13
C GLY A 43 -8.47 -4.35 5.92
N THR A 44 -8.63 -3.03 6.00
CA THR A 44 -9.04 -2.19 4.87
C THR A 44 -7.83 -1.78 4.03
N MET A 45 -6.62 -1.88 4.57
CA MET A 45 -5.39 -1.59 3.84
C MET A 45 -4.18 -2.41 4.32
N LEU A 46 -3.14 -2.45 3.47
CA LEU A 46 -1.77 -2.74 3.84
C LEU A 46 -0.89 -1.64 3.23
N ALA A 47 -0.06 -1.00 4.04
CA ALA A 47 0.91 0.00 3.59
C ALA A 47 2.34 -0.41 3.92
N TRP A 48 3.30 0.14 3.19
CA TRP A 48 4.73 -0.04 3.42
C TRP A 48 5.49 1.21 3.00
N GLY A 49 6.58 1.49 3.71
CA GLY A 49 7.43 2.62 3.40
C GLY A 49 8.28 2.40 2.15
N THR A 50 8.46 3.46 1.36
CA THR A 50 9.29 3.45 0.14
C THR A 50 10.75 3.79 0.43
N GLY A 51 11.02 4.46 1.56
CA GLY A 51 12.34 4.89 1.99
C GLY A 51 12.84 6.18 1.30
N ALA A 52 12.30 6.52 0.13
CA ALA A 52 12.58 7.75 -0.59
C ALA A 52 11.34 8.20 -1.39
N SER A 53 11.41 9.40 -1.96
CA SER A 53 10.46 9.85 -2.99
C SER A 53 10.86 9.24 -4.35
N GLY A 54 9.89 8.82 -5.16
CA GLY A 54 10.19 8.25 -6.47
C GLY A 54 8.99 7.69 -7.22
N ASN A 55 9.28 7.14 -8.39
CA ASN A 55 8.33 6.44 -9.25
C ASN A 55 8.46 4.93 -9.05
N TRP A 56 7.69 4.38 -8.13
CA TRP A 56 7.87 3.00 -7.70
C TRP A 56 7.08 2.04 -8.58
N ARG A 57 7.78 1.13 -9.25
CA ARG A 57 7.15 0.05 -10.02
C ARG A 57 6.72 -1.09 -9.09
N VAL A 58 5.42 -1.30 -8.96
CA VAL A 58 4.81 -2.37 -8.16
C VAL A 58 4.27 -3.45 -9.09
N GLU A 59 4.83 -4.65 -9.00
CA GLU A 59 4.26 -5.83 -9.64
C GLU A 59 3.24 -6.50 -8.72
N VAL A 60 2.04 -6.78 -9.21
CA VAL A 60 1.02 -7.49 -8.46
C VAL A 60 0.90 -8.92 -8.99
N ILE A 61 1.06 -9.91 -8.12
CA ILE A 61 0.89 -11.33 -8.48
C ILE A 61 -0.12 -12.01 -7.56
N ARG A 62 -0.75 -13.09 -8.04
CA ARG A 62 -1.79 -13.85 -7.31
C ARG A 62 -1.28 -15.12 -6.63
N ASP A 63 0.04 -15.25 -6.53
CA ASP A 63 0.73 -16.40 -5.94
C ASP A 63 1.89 -15.93 -5.05
N ARG A 64 2.58 -16.86 -4.39
CA ARG A 64 3.83 -16.62 -3.68
C ARG A 64 5.00 -16.84 -4.60
N ALA A 65 6.01 -15.99 -4.46
CA ALA A 65 7.28 -16.13 -5.15
C ALA A 65 8.45 -15.97 -4.17
N GLY A 66 9.67 -15.92 -4.71
CA GLY A 66 10.94 -15.86 -3.96
C GLY A 66 11.06 -14.65 -3.03
N GLY A 67 12.08 -14.62 -2.18
CA GLY A 67 12.28 -13.50 -1.26
C GLY A 67 12.78 -12.22 -1.93
N GLY A 68 13.05 -11.21 -1.09
CA GLY A 68 13.72 -9.96 -1.47
C GLY A 68 14.60 -9.42 -0.35
N PHE A 69 14.99 -8.15 -0.43
CA PHE A 69 15.84 -7.51 0.58
C PHE A 69 15.10 -7.29 1.90
N ARG A 70 13.82 -6.91 1.84
CA ARG A 70 12.95 -6.72 2.99
C ARG A 70 11.52 -7.13 2.63
N GLU A 71 10.80 -7.63 3.62
CA GLU A 71 9.44 -8.13 3.42
C GLU A 71 8.52 -7.75 4.57
N CYS A 72 7.25 -7.51 4.25
CA CYS A 72 6.19 -7.37 5.22
C CYS A 72 4.93 -8.08 4.73
N ALA A 73 4.06 -8.48 5.66
CA ALA A 73 2.86 -9.22 5.32
C ALA A 73 1.67 -8.78 6.18
N GLY A 74 0.50 -8.72 5.57
CA GLY A 74 -0.75 -8.33 6.22
C GLY A 74 -1.95 -8.96 5.54
N ARG A 75 -3.15 -8.50 5.87
CA ARG A 75 -4.38 -8.97 5.22
C ARG A 75 -5.23 -7.79 4.83
N VAL A 76 -5.80 -7.87 3.64
CA VAL A 76 -6.74 -6.89 3.12
C VAL A 76 -8.00 -7.61 2.65
N ARG A 77 -9.16 -7.05 2.97
CA ARG A 77 -10.43 -7.50 2.42
C ARG A 77 -10.76 -6.66 1.20
N ALA A 78 -11.12 -7.29 0.09
CA ALA A 78 -11.77 -6.63 -1.03
C ALA A 78 -13.29 -6.76 -0.87
N THR A 79 -13.99 -5.66 -0.58
CA THR A 79 -15.46 -5.69 -0.42
C THR A 79 -16.22 -5.70 -1.74
N THR A 80 -15.70 -5.04 -2.77
CA THR A 80 -16.40 -4.81 -4.06
C THR A 80 -15.70 -5.43 -5.28
N GLY A 81 -14.80 -6.40 -5.07
CA GLY A 81 -14.06 -7.05 -6.17
C GLY A 81 -12.92 -6.17 -6.74
N GLN A 82 -12.48 -5.19 -5.98
CA GLN A 82 -11.36 -4.34 -6.37
C GLN A 82 -10.57 -3.94 -5.14
N LEU A 83 -9.25 -3.95 -5.28
CA LEU A 83 -8.33 -3.20 -4.43
C LEU A 83 -7.70 -2.10 -5.26
N HIS A 84 -7.05 -1.14 -4.62
CA HIS A 84 -6.41 -0.03 -5.31
C HIS A 84 -5.03 0.22 -4.71
N LEU A 85 -4.01 0.35 -5.56
CA LEU A 85 -2.71 0.85 -5.14
C LEU A 85 -2.80 2.38 -5.01
N THR A 86 -2.26 2.93 -3.93
CA THR A 86 -2.32 4.37 -3.68
C THR A 86 -1.05 4.84 -2.95
N SER A 87 -0.88 6.16 -2.84
CA SER A 87 0.29 6.80 -2.24
C SER A 87 -0.07 7.54 -0.95
N TYR A 88 0.97 7.94 -0.20
CA TYR A 88 0.81 8.79 0.99
C TYR A 88 0.02 10.07 0.69
N ASP A 89 0.35 10.75 -0.41
CA ASP A 89 -0.29 12.00 -0.84
C ASP A 89 -1.79 11.82 -1.06
N GLU A 90 -2.21 10.76 -1.75
CA GLU A 90 -3.63 10.50 -1.98
C GLU A 90 -4.38 10.28 -0.66
N LEU A 91 -3.80 9.46 0.22
CA LEU A 91 -4.40 9.13 1.51
C LEU A 91 -4.48 10.34 2.44
N THR A 92 -3.45 11.18 2.48
CA THR A 92 -3.41 12.36 3.35
C THR A 92 -4.27 13.51 2.85
N VAL A 93 -4.34 13.71 1.52
CA VAL A 93 -5.29 14.66 0.92
C VAL A 93 -6.73 14.22 1.21
N ALA A 94 -7.05 12.92 1.09
CA ALA A 94 -8.36 12.39 1.46
C ALA A 94 -8.62 12.43 2.97
N ALA A 95 -7.58 12.36 3.80
CA ALA A 95 -7.69 12.53 5.26
C ALA A 95 -7.95 13.99 5.66
N GLN A 96 -7.43 14.96 4.89
CA GLN A 96 -7.60 16.38 5.19
C GLN A 96 -8.93 16.94 4.73
N PHE A 97 -9.34 16.62 3.50
CA PHE A 97 -10.46 17.27 2.83
C PHE A 97 -11.66 16.34 2.71
N ARG A 98 -12.77 16.72 3.36
CA ARG A 98 -14.02 15.93 3.41
C ARG A 98 -14.59 15.63 2.01
N ASP A 99 -14.38 16.54 1.07
CA ASP A 99 -14.98 16.45 -0.27
C ASP A 99 -14.11 15.67 -1.26
N VAL A 100 -12.88 15.31 -0.86
CA VAL A 100 -12.04 14.43 -1.67
C VAL A 100 -12.61 13.02 -1.65
N ARG A 101 -12.63 12.39 -2.82
CA ARG A 101 -13.00 11.00 -3.04
C ARG A 101 -11.80 10.26 -3.62
N LEU A 102 -11.65 9.00 -3.21
CA LEU A 102 -10.68 8.08 -3.77
C LEU A 102 -11.41 7.07 -4.68
N PRO A 103 -10.79 6.60 -5.76
CA PRO A 103 -9.48 7.03 -6.27
C PRO A 103 -9.56 8.45 -6.87
N ARG A 104 -8.45 9.21 -6.88
CA ARG A 104 -8.46 10.51 -7.59
C ARG A 104 -8.40 10.27 -9.09
N ALA A 105 -8.97 11.21 -9.85
CA ALA A 105 -8.92 11.16 -11.31
C ALA A 105 -7.46 11.04 -11.81
N GLY A 106 -7.23 10.15 -12.79
CA GLY A 106 -5.90 9.86 -13.32
C GLY A 106 -5.16 8.72 -12.61
N THR A 107 -5.75 8.11 -11.58
CA THR A 107 -5.18 6.95 -10.86
C THR A 107 -5.96 5.66 -11.13
N GLU A 108 -6.82 5.63 -12.16
CA GLU A 108 -7.66 4.48 -12.50
C GLU A 108 -6.82 3.24 -12.84
N ALA A 109 -5.64 3.44 -13.45
CA ALA A 109 -4.68 2.38 -13.77
C ALA A 109 -4.05 1.70 -12.53
N TRP A 110 -4.27 2.24 -11.33
CA TRP A 110 -3.79 1.66 -10.07
C TRP A 110 -4.80 0.67 -9.46
N ALA A 111 -5.96 0.49 -10.09
CA ALA A 111 -6.93 -0.52 -9.71
C ALA A 111 -6.38 -1.94 -9.90
N VAL A 112 -6.62 -2.79 -8.90
CA VAL A 112 -6.28 -4.20 -8.89
C VAL A 112 -7.58 -4.99 -8.82
N ALA A 113 -8.03 -5.52 -9.97
CA ALA A 113 -9.20 -6.38 -10.04
C ALA A 113 -8.95 -7.70 -9.28
N VAL A 114 -9.88 -8.05 -8.38
CA VAL A 114 -9.84 -9.25 -7.55
C VAL A 114 -11.25 -9.75 -7.31
N GLU A 115 -11.42 -10.97 -6.78
CA GLU A 115 -12.74 -11.39 -6.33
C GLU A 115 -13.04 -10.77 -4.95
N PRO A 116 -14.32 -10.55 -4.59
CA PRO A 116 -14.67 -10.18 -3.23
C PRO A 116 -14.18 -11.23 -2.23
N GLY A 117 -13.50 -10.82 -1.17
CA GLY A 117 -12.94 -11.77 -0.21
C GLY A 117 -11.76 -11.24 0.58
N TRP A 118 -11.15 -12.12 1.37
CA TRP A 118 -9.96 -11.81 2.14
C TRP A 118 -8.70 -12.28 1.42
N TYR A 119 -7.69 -11.44 1.39
CA TYR A 119 -6.39 -11.72 0.79
C TYR A 119 -5.29 -11.70 1.85
N ASP A 120 -4.42 -12.70 1.81
CA ASP A 120 -3.14 -12.66 2.49
C ASP A 120 -2.16 -11.93 1.57
N CYS A 121 -1.71 -10.76 2.01
CA CYS A 121 -0.86 -9.86 1.27
C CYS A 121 0.59 -9.99 1.76
N ARG A 122 1.55 -10.09 0.85
CA ARG A 122 2.98 -9.96 1.15
C ARG A 122 3.60 -8.95 0.21
N VAL A 123 4.35 -8.00 0.76
CA VAL A 123 5.13 -7.03 0.01
C VAL A 123 6.58 -7.44 0.11
N VAL A 124 7.24 -7.52 -1.04
CA VAL A 124 8.65 -7.86 -1.18
C VAL A 124 9.37 -6.70 -1.85
N GLN A 125 10.39 -6.13 -1.20
CA GLN A 125 11.28 -5.13 -1.80
C GLN A 125 12.38 -5.84 -2.60
N LEU A 126 12.46 -5.55 -3.91
CA LEU A 126 13.30 -6.27 -4.87
C LEU A 126 14.61 -5.55 -5.22
N TYR A 127 14.85 -4.40 -4.60
CA TYR A 127 16.10 -3.64 -4.71
C TYR A 127 16.71 -3.42 -3.32
N ASP A 128 18.00 -3.11 -3.27
CA ASP A 128 18.68 -2.80 -2.02
C ASP A 128 18.12 -1.50 -1.40
N PRO A 129 17.58 -1.54 -0.18
CA PRO A 129 17.04 -0.35 0.46
C PRO A 129 18.05 0.78 0.68
N GLY A 130 19.34 0.47 0.79
CA GLY A 130 20.40 1.48 0.86
C GLY A 130 20.61 2.27 -0.44
N LEU A 131 20.00 1.82 -1.54
CA LEU A 131 20.10 2.44 -2.86
C LEU A 131 18.82 3.16 -3.28
N ALA A 132 17.86 3.36 -2.37
CA ALA A 132 16.54 3.94 -2.69
C ALA A 132 16.60 5.31 -3.41
N GLU A 133 17.62 6.11 -3.11
CA GLU A 133 17.84 7.44 -3.71
C GLU A 133 18.84 7.42 -4.88
N SER A 134 19.31 6.23 -5.30
CA SER A 134 20.30 6.12 -6.37
C SER A 134 19.67 6.20 -7.77
N GLU A 135 20.43 6.73 -8.73
CA GLU A 135 20.11 6.70 -10.16
C GLU A 135 19.82 5.29 -10.69
N VAL A 136 20.50 4.27 -10.13
CA VAL A 136 20.32 2.87 -10.51
C VAL A 136 18.89 2.42 -10.22
N VAL A 137 18.38 2.73 -9.03
CA VAL A 137 16.99 2.39 -8.66
C VAL A 137 16.02 3.29 -9.41
N PHE A 138 16.31 4.59 -9.53
CA PHE A 138 15.43 5.53 -10.24
C PHE A 138 15.16 5.13 -11.70
N HIS A 139 16.17 4.61 -12.40
CA HIS A 139 16.08 4.22 -13.80
C HIS A 139 15.76 2.74 -14.03
N GLN A 140 15.55 1.94 -12.98
CA GLN A 140 15.32 0.51 -13.19
C GLN A 140 13.95 0.22 -13.84
N GLU A 141 13.96 -0.67 -14.82
CA GLU A 141 12.76 -1.11 -15.51
C GLU A 141 12.06 -2.30 -14.82
N THR A 142 12.79 -3.01 -13.96
CA THR A 142 12.28 -4.11 -13.16
C THR A 142 11.38 -3.60 -12.02
N PRO A 143 10.50 -4.47 -11.47
CA PRO A 143 9.70 -4.10 -10.31
C PRO A 143 10.57 -3.74 -9.10
N HIS A 144 10.23 -2.63 -8.44
CA HIS A 144 10.84 -2.21 -7.17
C HIS A 144 10.23 -3.00 -6.01
N PHE A 145 8.92 -3.19 -6.07
CA PHE A 145 8.15 -3.96 -5.11
C PHE A 145 7.35 -5.02 -5.85
N ARG A 146 7.16 -6.16 -5.19
CA ARG A 146 6.15 -7.14 -5.55
C ARG A 146 5.11 -7.24 -4.45
N LEU A 147 3.85 -7.09 -4.82
CA LEU A 147 2.68 -7.31 -4.00
C LEU A 147 2.06 -8.67 -4.35
N GLU A 148 2.14 -9.60 -3.42
CA GLU A 148 1.61 -10.96 -3.55
C GLU A 148 0.23 -11.03 -2.88
N LEU A 149 -0.83 -11.23 -3.67
CA LEU A 149 -2.22 -11.28 -3.22
C LEU A 149 -2.78 -12.70 -3.36
N VAL A 150 -2.76 -13.47 -2.26
CA VAL A 150 -3.31 -14.83 -2.26
C VAL A 150 -4.68 -14.83 -1.58
N ALA A 151 -5.71 -15.25 -2.32
CA ALA A 151 -7.05 -15.36 -1.77
C ALA A 151 -7.10 -16.38 -0.62
N THR A 152 -7.74 -16.00 0.47
CA THR A 152 -7.98 -16.89 1.61
C THR A 152 -9.43 -17.32 1.60
N GLY A 153 -9.70 -18.61 1.78
CA GLY A 153 -11.07 -19.16 1.89
C GLY A 153 -11.79 -18.77 3.19
N GLY A 154 -11.64 -17.54 3.67
CA GLY A 154 -12.34 -16.99 4.84
C GLY A 154 -11.75 -17.35 6.21
N LYS A 155 -10.79 -18.28 6.29
CA LYS A 155 -10.09 -18.63 7.54
C LYS A 155 -8.65 -18.13 7.50
N GLY A 156 -8.36 -17.05 8.22
CA GLY A 156 -7.00 -16.55 8.36
C GLY A 156 -6.79 -15.80 9.68
N ARG A 157 -5.56 -15.86 10.22
CA ARG A 157 -5.13 -15.10 11.40
C ARG A 157 -5.29 -13.60 11.17
N ARG A 158 -5.49 -12.83 12.25
CA ARG A 158 -5.39 -11.37 12.22
C ARG A 158 -4.01 -10.94 11.70
N SER A 159 -3.96 -9.79 11.02
CA SER A 159 -2.70 -9.15 10.61
C SER A 159 -1.76 -9.07 11.82
N ARG A 160 -0.49 -9.44 11.64
CA ARG A 160 0.53 -9.39 12.70
C ARG A 160 1.26 -8.04 12.75
N VAL A 161 0.93 -7.11 11.85
CA VAL A 161 1.62 -5.82 11.76
C VAL A 161 0.88 -4.80 12.59
N ALA A 162 1.59 -4.16 13.52
CA ALA A 162 1.02 -3.16 14.44
C ALA A 162 1.06 -1.71 13.89
N GLY A 163 1.40 -1.52 12.61
CA GLY A 163 1.57 -0.19 12.00
C GLY A 163 2.01 -0.29 10.54
N VAL A 164 2.67 0.75 10.02
CA VAL A 164 3.22 0.77 8.65
C VAL A 164 4.69 0.36 8.68
N PRO A 165 5.08 -0.82 8.15
CA PRO A 165 6.47 -1.23 8.05
C PRO A 165 7.29 -0.24 7.21
N TRP A 166 8.53 0.02 7.63
CA TRP A 166 9.49 0.90 6.93
C TRP A 166 9.05 2.36 6.76
N PHE A 167 7.94 2.76 7.38
CA PHE A 167 7.59 4.17 7.47
C PHE A 167 8.60 4.89 8.37
N PRO A 168 9.07 6.10 8.02
CA PRO A 168 10.09 6.79 8.81
C PRO A 168 9.68 6.87 10.28
N THR A 169 10.64 6.74 11.19
CA THR A 169 10.43 7.09 12.61
C THR A 169 10.75 8.57 12.79
N ALA A 170 10.07 9.22 13.74
CA ALA A 170 10.39 10.59 14.14
C ALA A 170 11.73 10.64 14.88
#